data_AF-A0A3A8KFD1-F1
#
_entry.id   AF-A0A3A8KFD1-F1
#
_cell.length_a   1.000
_cell.length_b   1.000
_cell.length_c   1.000
_cell.angle_alpha   90.00
_cell.angle_beta   90.00
_cell.angle_gamma   90.00
#
_symmetry.space_group_name_H-M   'P 1'
#
loop_
_entity.id
_entity.type
_entity.pdbx_description
1 polymer ?
#
loop_
_entity_poly.entity_id
_entity_poly.type
_entity_poly.pdbx_seq_one_letter_code
_entity_poly.pdbx_strand_id
1 'polypeptide(L)'
;MLTVAIASEFHAYDGELYRYLLERVLGTPVQAWKSEIEFNGCKHVRKQAGLYLNAAAQQGVRHALVAIDNDGGSTHGLPHHPSHDSAQECANERGCRVCWLHSTIPTSWREDPYRSCVVVPVQTLETWLLIAKGHAFTEPSPEQRYHRPVLKKDCFGKPLPSSRDQKRMALDCLQHPEAIKRLSARPSFQAFVDQVNAWKG
;
A
#
# COMPACT_ATOMS: atom_id res chain seq x y z
N MET A 1 5.97 -17.93 10.35
CA MET A 1 4.72 -17.18 10.10
C MET A 1 4.84 -15.84 10.81
N LEU A 2 4.69 -14.74 10.09
CA LEU A 2 4.81 -13.38 10.60
C LEU A 2 3.42 -12.77 10.75
N THR A 3 3.11 -12.23 11.93
CA THR A 3 1.88 -11.46 12.15
C THR A 3 2.13 -9.99 11.81
N VAL A 4 1.32 -9.44 10.91
CA VAL A 4 1.42 -8.05 10.43
C VAL A 4 0.09 -7.34 10.61
N ALA A 5 0.11 -6.14 11.20
CA ALA A 5 -1.04 -5.26 11.28
C ALA A 5 -1.29 -4.60 9.91
N ILE A 6 -2.27 -5.09 9.16
CA ILE A 6 -2.59 -4.59 7.82
C ILE A 6 -3.86 -3.73 7.86
N ALA A 7 -3.67 -2.42 7.76
CA ALA A 7 -4.72 -1.42 7.70
C ALA A 7 -4.95 -0.97 6.25
N SER A 8 -6.20 -1.01 5.79
CA SER A 8 -6.62 -0.47 4.50
C SER A 8 -8.10 -0.11 4.55
N GLU A 9 -8.51 0.91 3.80
CA GLU A 9 -9.91 1.33 3.67
C GLU A 9 -10.82 0.21 3.17
N PHE A 10 -10.30 -0.71 2.35
CA PHE A 10 -11.05 -1.87 1.87
C PHE A 10 -10.30 -3.18 2.12
N HIS A 11 -10.17 -3.53 3.40
CA HIS A 11 -9.36 -4.66 3.88
C HIS A 11 -9.61 -5.98 3.15
N ALA A 12 -10.87 -6.31 2.85
CA ALA A 12 -11.25 -7.58 2.24
C ALA A 12 -10.61 -7.84 0.86
N TYR A 13 -10.21 -6.78 0.14
CA TYR A 13 -9.52 -6.86 -1.15
C TYR A 13 -8.11 -6.25 -1.03
N ASP A 14 -7.98 -4.97 -0.68
CA ASP A 14 -6.68 -4.28 -0.64
C ASP A 14 -5.75 -4.90 0.41
N GLY A 15 -6.28 -5.21 1.59
CA GLY A 15 -5.52 -5.84 2.67
C GLY A 15 -5.00 -7.22 2.27
N GLU A 16 -5.81 -8.02 1.58
CA GLU A 16 -5.41 -9.35 1.08
C GLU A 16 -4.34 -9.27 -0.02
N LEU A 17 -4.43 -8.30 -0.92
CA LEU A 17 -3.39 -8.10 -1.94
C LEU A 17 -2.07 -7.67 -1.32
N TYR A 18 -2.10 -6.73 -0.37
CA TYR A 18 -0.89 -6.34 0.36
C TYR A 18 -0.32 -7.47 1.21
N ARG A 19 -1.17 -8.25 1.90
CA ARG A 19 -0.75 -9.46 2.62
C ARG A 19 0.00 -10.42 1.71
N TYR A 20 -0.56 -10.68 0.51
CA TYR A 20 0.08 -11.54 -0.49
C TYR A 20 1.44 -10.95 -0.95
N LEU A 21 1.49 -9.66 -1.29
CA LEU A 21 2.73 -9.01 -1.73
C LEU A 21 3.80 -9.02 -0.63
N LEU A 22 3.43 -8.76 0.62
CA LEU A 22 4.34 -8.87 1.77
C LEU A 22 4.92 -10.28 1.90
N GLU A 23 4.09 -11.32 1.81
CA GLU A 23 4.52 -12.71 1.85
C GLU A 23 5.54 -13.02 0.74
N ARG A 24 5.31 -12.50 -0.48
CA ARG A 24 6.24 -12.67 -1.60
C ARG A 24 7.56 -11.93 -1.41
N VAL A 25 7.56 -10.74 -0.83
CA VAL A 25 8.77 -9.94 -0.58
C VAL A 25 9.58 -10.48 0.61
N LEU A 26 8.90 -10.92 1.66
CA LEU A 26 9.54 -11.43 2.88
C LEU A 26 9.98 -12.88 2.76
N GLY A 27 9.37 -13.66 1.87
CA GLY A 27 9.63 -15.10 1.75
C GLY A 27 9.14 -15.91 2.96
N THR A 28 8.20 -15.37 3.74
CA THR A 28 7.61 -16.02 4.92
C THR A 28 6.10 -15.84 4.92
N PRO A 29 5.30 -16.83 5.35
CA PRO A 29 3.85 -16.68 5.45
C PRO A 29 3.45 -15.49 6.31
N VAL A 30 2.55 -14.65 5.81
CA VAL A 30 2.04 -13.46 6.52
C VAL A 30 0.61 -13.67 6.96
N GLN A 31 0.37 -13.51 8.26
CA GLN A 31 -0.96 -13.48 8.87
C GLN A 31 -1.35 -12.03 9.17
N ALA A 32 -2.49 -11.59 8.64
CA ALA A 32 -3.04 -10.28 8.98
C ALA A 32 -3.58 -10.29 10.42
N TRP A 33 -3.11 -9.36 11.24
CA TRP A 33 -3.71 -9.08 12.54
C TRP A 33 -5.05 -8.38 12.36
N LYS A 34 -6.04 -8.81 13.14
CA LYS A 34 -7.42 -8.32 13.08
C LYS A 34 -7.68 -7.34 14.22
N SER A 35 -8.43 -6.30 13.92
CA SER A 35 -8.88 -5.29 14.87
C SER A 35 -10.32 -4.91 14.57
N GLU A 36 -11.04 -4.45 15.59
CA GLU A 36 -12.36 -3.81 15.45
C GLU A 36 -12.25 -2.38 14.90
N ILE A 37 -11.04 -1.83 14.77
CA ILE A 37 -10.82 -0.48 14.23
C ILE A 37 -10.95 -0.52 12.71
N GLU A 38 -11.99 0.13 12.20
CA GLU A 38 -12.26 0.24 10.77
C GLU A 38 -11.79 1.57 10.18
N PHE A 39 -11.15 1.49 9.01
CA PHE A 39 -10.69 2.65 8.27
C PHE A 39 -11.70 3.03 7.19
N ASN A 40 -12.22 4.26 7.26
CA ASN A 40 -13.13 4.80 6.24
C ASN A 40 -12.64 6.17 5.74
N GLY A 41 -11.90 6.14 4.63
CA GLY A 41 -11.30 7.33 4.03
C GLY A 41 -10.04 7.84 4.75
N CYS A 42 -9.24 8.61 4.01
CA CYS A 42 -7.94 9.12 4.45
C CYS A 42 -7.97 9.88 5.80
N LYS A 43 -9.05 10.61 6.10
CA LYS A 43 -9.21 11.35 7.38
C LYS A 43 -9.32 10.41 8.58
N HIS A 44 -10.01 9.28 8.44
CA HIS A 44 -10.10 8.29 9.51
C HIS A 44 -8.77 7.56 9.67
N VAL A 45 -8.13 7.17 8.57
CA VAL A 45 -6.78 6.59 8.58
C VAL A 45 -5.82 7.46 9.38
N ARG A 46 -5.79 8.77 9.09
CA ARG A 46 -4.94 9.72 9.83
C ARG A 46 -5.23 9.74 11.34
N LYS A 47 -6.50 9.77 11.74
CA LYS A 47 -6.88 9.88 13.17
C LYS A 47 -6.67 8.58 13.93
N GLN A 48 -6.85 7.44 13.28
CA GLN A 48 -6.92 6.14 13.94
C GLN A 48 -5.66 5.29 13.79
N ALA A 49 -4.75 5.60 12.84
CA ALA A 49 -3.54 4.82 12.63
C ALA A 49 -2.72 4.64 13.92
N GLY A 50 -2.54 5.71 14.72
CA GLY A 50 -1.84 5.62 16.00
C GLY A 50 -2.54 4.68 17.00
N LEU A 51 -3.87 4.74 17.11
CA LEU A 51 -4.65 3.85 17.98
C LEU A 51 -4.57 2.39 17.52
N TYR A 52 -4.69 2.16 16.21
CA TYR A 52 -4.57 0.85 15.59
C TYR A 52 -3.20 0.22 15.85
N LEU A 53 -2.13 0.98 15.65
CA LEU A 53 -0.76 0.54 15.90
C LEU A 53 -0.50 0.28 17.38
N ASN A 54 -1.01 1.13 18.28
CA ASN A 54 -0.89 0.90 19.72
C ASN A 54 -1.62 -0.37 20.16
N ALA A 55 -2.83 -0.62 19.65
CA ALA A 55 -3.57 -1.85 19.92
C ALA A 55 -2.84 -3.09 19.38
N ALA A 56 -2.24 -2.99 18.20
CA ALA A 56 -1.40 -4.05 17.63
C ALA A 56 -0.18 -4.34 18.54
N ALA A 57 0.52 -3.29 18.99
CA ALA A 57 1.67 -3.41 19.87
C ALA A 57 1.33 -4.10 21.20
N GLN A 58 0.18 -3.77 21.79
CA GLN A 58 -0.31 -4.38 23.02
C GLN A 58 -0.56 -5.88 22.89
N GLN A 59 -0.84 -6.38 21.67
CA GLN A 59 -1.01 -7.80 21.37
C GLN A 59 0.27 -8.46 20.84
N GLY A 60 1.43 -7.82 21.01
CA GLY A 60 2.72 -8.36 20.59
C GLY A 60 3.01 -8.25 19.10
N VAL A 61 2.16 -7.58 18.31
CA VAL A 61 2.42 -7.34 16.88
C VAL A 61 3.48 -6.26 16.75
N ARG A 62 4.45 -6.48 15.87
CA ARG A 62 5.60 -5.60 15.67
C ARG A 62 5.83 -5.16 14.25
N HIS A 63 5.02 -5.61 13.30
CA HIS A 63 5.11 -5.21 11.89
C HIS A 63 3.76 -4.69 11.44
N ALA A 64 3.75 -3.63 10.64
CA ALA A 64 2.53 -3.01 10.18
C ALA A 64 2.64 -2.53 8.73
N LEU A 65 1.52 -2.56 8.03
CA LEU A 65 1.33 -1.93 6.74
C LEU A 65 0.06 -1.11 6.82
N VAL A 66 0.15 0.20 6.57
CA VAL A 66 -0.99 1.10 6.53
C VAL A 66 -1.14 1.65 5.12
N ALA A 67 -2.19 1.20 4.45
CA ALA A 67 -2.55 1.67 3.13
C ALA A 67 -3.49 2.88 3.21
N ILE A 68 -3.23 3.89 2.39
CA ILE A 68 -4.04 5.12 2.35
C ILE A 68 -4.44 5.49 0.93
N ASP A 69 -5.66 5.99 0.77
CA ASP A 69 -6.09 6.67 -0.45
C ASP A 69 -5.27 7.96 -0.67
N ASN A 70 -4.44 7.98 -1.71
CA ASN A 70 -3.61 9.13 -2.10
C ASN A 70 -4.20 10.00 -3.22
N ASP A 71 -5.52 10.08 -3.38
CA ASP A 71 -6.18 10.84 -4.46
C ASP A 71 -5.83 12.34 -4.51
N GLY A 72 -5.28 12.92 -3.43
CA GLY A 72 -4.76 14.29 -3.42
C GLY A 72 -3.33 14.44 -3.97
N GLY A 73 -2.49 13.41 -3.83
CA GLY A 73 -1.06 13.48 -4.14
C GLY A 73 -0.65 12.99 -5.53
N SER A 74 -1.57 12.39 -6.30
CA SER A 74 -1.26 11.80 -7.61
C SER A 74 -0.77 12.84 -8.64
N THR A 75 -1.14 14.11 -8.50
CA THR A 75 -0.68 15.22 -9.35
C THR A 75 0.65 15.85 -8.90
N HIS A 76 1.18 15.47 -7.73
CA HIS A 76 2.35 16.09 -7.10
C HIS A 76 3.63 15.22 -7.17
N GLY A 77 3.63 14.26 -8.10
CA GLY A 77 4.73 13.28 -8.26
C GLY A 77 4.50 12.00 -7.46
N LEU A 78 5.37 11.01 -7.68
CA LEU A 78 5.31 9.76 -6.92
C LEU A 78 5.74 10.00 -5.47
N PRO A 79 5.00 9.51 -4.46
CA PRO A 79 5.48 9.45 -3.10
C PRO A 79 6.86 8.78 -3.09
N HIS A 80 7.83 9.36 -2.37
CA HIS A 80 9.22 8.87 -2.26
C HIS A 80 10.12 9.08 -3.49
N HIS A 81 9.71 9.84 -4.50
CA HIS A 81 10.65 10.34 -5.51
C HIS A 81 11.67 11.30 -4.85
N PRO A 82 12.96 11.33 -5.22
CA PRO A 82 13.97 12.20 -4.58
C PRO A 82 13.63 13.69 -4.58
N SER A 83 12.82 14.14 -5.55
CA SER A 83 12.34 15.53 -5.64
C SER A 83 11.04 15.80 -4.86
N HIS A 84 10.52 14.81 -4.11
CA HIS A 84 9.27 14.91 -3.38
C HIS A 84 9.54 15.48 -1.97
N ASP A 85 9.23 16.76 -1.77
CA ASP A 85 9.42 17.44 -0.47
C ASP A 85 8.33 17.06 0.52
N SER A 86 8.61 16.10 1.40
CA SER A 86 7.65 15.65 2.41
C SER A 86 7.16 16.75 3.35
N ALA A 87 7.99 17.75 3.68
CA ALA A 87 7.60 18.82 4.59
C ALA A 87 6.58 19.76 3.93
N GLN A 88 6.85 20.15 2.68
CA GLN A 88 5.92 20.94 1.88
C GLN A 88 4.60 20.18 1.65
N GLU A 89 4.68 18.90 1.32
CA GLU A 89 3.51 18.07 1.08
C GLU A 89 2.66 17.93 2.35
N CYS A 90 3.27 17.80 3.54
CA CYS A 90 2.56 17.78 4.82
C CYS A 90 1.85 19.08 5.21
N ALA A 91 2.37 20.22 4.76
CA ALA A 91 1.77 21.53 5.02
C ALA A 91 0.59 21.85 4.08
N ASN A 92 0.55 21.24 2.89
CA ASN A 92 -0.50 21.44 1.90
C ASN A 92 -1.72 20.55 2.21
N GLU A 93 -2.94 21.09 2.29
CA GLU A 93 -4.19 20.32 2.51
C GLU A 93 -4.58 19.38 1.35
N ARG A 94 -3.93 19.51 0.19
CA ARG A 94 -4.06 18.62 -0.96
C ARG A 94 -2.76 17.89 -1.30
N GLY A 95 -1.73 18.04 -0.47
CA GLY A 95 -0.48 17.32 -0.62
C GLY A 95 -0.59 15.80 -0.47
N CYS A 96 0.57 15.16 -0.52
CA CYS A 96 0.75 13.73 -0.48
C CYS A 96 0.27 13.12 0.84
N ARG A 97 -0.82 12.36 0.76
CA ARG A 97 -1.44 11.72 1.92
C ARG A 97 -0.59 10.58 2.50
N VAL A 98 0.31 10.00 1.69
CA VAL A 98 1.34 9.07 2.18
C VAL A 98 2.30 9.80 3.13
N CYS A 99 2.81 10.98 2.74
CA CYS A 99 3.67 11.81 3.59
C CYS A 99 2.93 12.26 4.86
N TRP A 100 1.65 12.63 4.74
CA TRP A 100 0.82 12.97 5.91
C TRP A 100 0.67 11.80 6.87
N LEU A 101 0.34 10.62 6.35
CA LEU A 101 0.17 9.44 7.20
C LEU A 101 1.49 9.09 7.88
N HIS A 102 2.60 9.13 7.14
CA HIS A 102 3.92 8.90 7.69
C HIS A 102 4.24 9.85 8.86
N SER A 103 3.91 11.14 8.77
CA SER A 103 4.15 12.07 9.89
C SER A 103 3.25 11.82 11.11
N THR A 104 2.09 11.16 10.92
CA THR A 104 1.17 10.82 12.02
C THR A 104 1.44 9.48 12.69
N ILE A 105 2.22 8.59 12.09
CA ILE A 105 2.57 7.31 12.70
C ILE A 105 3.49 7.57 13.91
N PRO A 106 3.28 6.88 15.05
CA PRO A 106 4.15 7.03 16.21
C PRO A 106 5.62 6.75 15.85
N THR A 107 6.55 7.53 16.39
CA THR A 107 8.00 7.39 16.11
C THR A 107 8.51 5.99 16.41
N SER A 108 7.98 5.34 17.46
CA SER A 108 8.27 3.95 17.82
C SER A 108 7.95 2.94 16.72
N TRP A 109 7.16 3.28 15.71
CA TRP A 109 6.85 2.42 14.56
C TRP A 109 7.63 2.77 13.30
N ARG A 110 8.25 3.96 13.26
CA ARG A 110 9.00 4.49 12.09
C ARG A 110 10.51 4.42 12.26
N GLU A 111 10.98 4.51 13.48
CA GLU A 111 12.38 4.66 13.82
C GLU A 111 12.91 3.43 14.55
N ASP A 112 14.22 3.45 14.81
CA ASP A 112 14.91 2.43 15.58
C ASP A 112 14.29 2.28 16.99
N PRO A 113 14.12 1.06 17.54
CA PRO A 113 14.60 -0.23 17.04
C PRO A 113 13.61 -1.00 16.15
N TYR A 114 12.42 -0.45 15.86
CA TYR A 114 11.37 -1.22 15.19
C TYR A 114 11.37 -1.03 13.68
N ARG A 115 11.37 0.23 13.19
CA ARG A 115 11.31 0.58 11.75
C ARG A 115 10.34 -0.28 10.95
N SER A 116 9.18 -0.57 11.54
CA SER A 116 8.37 -1.72 11.15
C SER A 116 7.01 -1.37 10.57
N CYS A 117 6.73 -0.09 10.34
CA CYS A 117 5.51 0.37 9.71
C CYS A 117 5.77 0.85 8.28
N VAL A 118 5.18 0.15 7.31
CA VAL A 118 5.18 0.49 5.88
C VAL A 118 3.94 1.35 5.58
N VAL A 119 4.12 2.42 4.81
CA VAL A 119 3.01 3.23 4.30
C VAL A 119 2.94 3.12 2.78
N VAL A 120 1.75 2.80 2.26
CA VAL A 120 1.56 2.58 0.82
C VAL A 120 0.29 3.25 0.29
N PRO A 121 0.32 3.81 -0.93
CA PRO A 121 -0.88 4.34 -1.57
C PRO A 121 -1.72 3.22 -2.19
N VAL A 122 -3.02 3.16 -1.90
CA VAL A 122 -3.91 2.11 -2.46
C VAL A 122 -3.98 2.13 -4.00
N GLN A 123 -3.81 3.30 -4.63
CA GLN A 123 -3.83 3.47 -6.09
C GLN A 123 -2.75 2.65 -6.80
N THR A 124 -1.61 2.44 -6.14
CA THR A 124 -0.51 1.70 -6.77
C THR A 124 -0.85 0.23 -6.97
N LEU A 125 -1.82 -0.34 -6.23
CA LEU A 125 -2.24 -1.72 -6.41
C LEU A 125 -2.78 -1.96 -7.83
N GLU A 126 -3.68 -1.11 -8.33
CA GLU A 126 -4.23 -1.32 -9.66
C GLU A 126 -3.16 -1.14 -10.77
N THR A 127 -2.25 -0.18 -10.62
CA THR A 127 -1.10 -0.07 -11.51
C THR A 127 -0.24 -1.34 -11.47
N TRP A 128 0.13 -1.80 -10.28
CA TRP A 128 0.93 -3.01 -10.10
C TRP A 128 0.25 -4.22 -10.72
N LEU A 129 -1.07 -4.39 -10.53
CA LEU A 129 -1.82 -5.47 -11.16
C LEU A 129 -1.76 -5.38 -12.69
N LEU A 130 -1.92 -4.20 -13.29
CA LEU A 130 -1.79 -4.04 -14.73
C LEU A 130 -0.38 -4.40 -15.22
N ILE A 131 0.66 -3.99 -14.50
CA ILE A 131 2.07 -4.32 -14.82
C ILE A 131 2.33 -5.81 -14.69
N ALA A 132 1.81 -6.44 -13.64
CA ALA A 132 1.87 -7.88 -13.43
C ALA A 132 1.20 -8.65 -14.58
N LYS A 133 0.09 -8.14 -15.15
CA LYS A 133 -0.57 -8.66 -16.36
C LYS A 133 0.21 -8.41 -17.66
N GLY A 134 1.31 -7.66 -17.61
CA GLY A 134 2.15 -7.36 -18.77
C GLY A 134 1.76 -6.10 -19.54
N HIS A 135 0.93 -5.21 -18.96
CA HIS A 135 0.68 -3.91 -19.56
C HIS A 135 1.93 -3.04 -19.50
N ALA A 136 2.30 -2.44 -20.63
CA ALA A 136 3.36 -1.47 -20.73
C ALA A 136 2.80 -0.05 -20.50
N PHE A 137 3.54 0.77 -19.76
CA PHE A 137 3.20 2.16 -19.51
C PHE A 137 4.37 3.06 -19.86
N THR A 138 4.07 4.24 -20.39
CA THR A 138 5.00 5.35 -20.52
C THR A 138 4.83 6.28 -19.31
N GLU A 139 5.89 6.99 -18.92
CA GLU A 139 5.77 8.01 -17.88
C GLU A 139 4.94 9.22 -18.37
N PRO A 140 4.18 9.90 -17.48
CA PRO A 140 3.99 9.59 -16.06
C PRO A 140 3.13 8.34 -15.84
N SER A 141 3.41 7.64 -14.74
CA SER A 141 2.75 6.39 -14.37
C SER A 141 1.20 6.49 -14.32
N PRO A 142 0.46 5.40 -14.60
CA PRO A 142 -1.00 5.43 -14.69
C PRO A 142 -1.72 5.96 -13.45
N GLU A 143 -1.21 5.66 -12.25
CA GLU A 143 -1.71 6.13 -10.97
C GLU A 143 -1.63 7.65 -10.81
N GLN A 144 -0.78 8.32 -11.59
CA GLN A 144 -0.68 9.78 -11.63
C GLN A 144 -1.66 10.40 -12.63
N ARG A 145 -2.15 9.62 -13.60
CA ARG A 145 -3.00 10.11 -14.70
C ARG A 145 -4.47 9.76 -14.52
N TYR A 146 -4.75 8.62 -13.91
CA TYR A 146 -6.09 8.05 -13.87
C TYR A 146 -6.54 7.81 -12.43
N HIS A 147 -7.80 8.13 -12.18
CA HIS A 147 -8.44 7.76 -10.92
C HIS A 147 -8.54 6.24 -10.80
N ARG A 148 -8.46 5.74 -9.57
CA ARG A 148 -8.54 4.32 -9.23
C ARG A 148 -9.70 3.56 -9.90
N PRO A 149 -10.94 4.09 -10.00
CA PRO A 149 -12.03 3.38 -10.68
C PRO A 149 -11.79 3.13 -12.17
N VAL A 150 -11.01 3.98 -12.84
CA VAL A 150 -10.61 3.79 -14.24
C VAL A 150 -9.63 2.62 -14.33
N LEU A 151 -8.57 2.64 -13.51
CA LEU A 151 -7.58 1.57 -13.46
C LEU A 151 -8.21 0.20 -13.10
N LYS A 152 -9.21 0.17 -12.21
CA LYS A 152 -9.96 -1.06 -11.92
C LYS A 152 -10.69 -1.60 -13.15
N LYS A 153 -11.34 -0.73 -13.93
CA LYS A 153 -12.05 -1.15 -15.15
C LYS A 153 -11.08 -1.65 -16.21
N ASP A 154 -9.89 -1.05 -16.32
CA ASP A 154 -8.86 -1.53 -17.25
C ASP A 154 -8.26 -2.86 -16.77
N CYS A 155 -8.11 -3.05 -15.46
CA CYS A 155 -7.58 -4.28 -14.89
C CYS A 155 -8.58 -5.45 -14.97
N PHE A 156 -9.87 -5.22 -14.72
CA PHE A 156 -10.87 -6.29 -14.57
C PHE A 156 -11.90 -6.37 -15.70
N GLY A 157 -11.94 -5.37 -16.58
CA GLY A 157 -12.91 -5.29 -17.69
C GLY A 157 -14.20 -4.56 -17.34
N LYS A 158 -15.09 -4.49 -18.33
CA LYS A 158 -16.44 -3.90 -18.25
C LYS A 158 -17.46 -4.97 -18.71
N PRO A 159 -18.52 -5.25 -17.94
CA PRO A 159 -18.85 -4.71 -16.61
C PRO A 159 -17.82 -5.10 -15.54
N LEU A 160 -17.72 -4.31 -14.47
CA LEU A 160 -16.79 -4.60 -13.38
C LEU A 160 -17.30 -5.84 -12.61
N PRO A 161 -16.46 -6.87 -12.38
CA PRO A 161 -16.89 -8.08 -11.69
C PRO A 161 -17.13 -7.84 -10.18
N SER A 162 -17.68 -8.85 -9.49
CA SER A 162 -17.91 -8.78 -8.04
C SER A 162 -16.58 -8.56 -7.28
N SER A 163 -16.63 -7.98 -6.07
CA SER A 163 -15.41 -7.80 -5.25
C SER A 163 -14.68 -9.13 -4.97
N ARG A 164 -15.44 -10.21 -4.77
CA ARG A 164 -14.90 -11.56 -4.61
C ARG A 164 -14.12 -12.02 -5.86
N ASP A 165 -14.68 -11.78 -7.04
CA ASP A 165 -14.02 -12.13 -8.30
C ASP A 165 -12.83 -11.23 -8.61
N GLN A 166 -12.92 -9.93 -8.35
CA GLN A 166 -11.78 -9.01 -8.47
C GLN A 166 -10.61 -9.50 -7.62
N LYS A 167 -10.86 -9.89 -6.36
CA LYS A 167 -9.82 -10.43 -5.48
C LYS A 167 -9.19 -11.69 -6.06
N ARG A 168 -10.01 -12.65 -6.50
CA ARG A 168 -9.54 -13.90 -7.09
C ARG A 168 -8.65 -13.62 -8.32
N MET A 169 -9.15 -12.84 -9.27
CA MET A 169 -8.42 -12.48 -10.49
C MET A 169 -7.11 -11.74 -10.20
N ALA A 170 -7.10 -10.85 -9.21
CA ALA A 170 -5.92 -10.12 -8.79
C ALA A 170 -4.86 -11.05 -8.17
N LEU A 171 -5.27 -11.97 -7.30
CA LEU A 171 -4.37 -12.96 -6.72
C LEU A 171 -3.82 -13.93 -7.78
N ASP A 172 -4.66 -14.41 -8.70
CA ASP A 172 -4.25 -15.27 -9.81
C ASP A 172 -3.18 -14.57 -10.67
N CYS A 173 -3.35 -13.27 -10.92
CA CYS A 173 -2.36 -12.45 -11.62
C CYS A 173 -1.02 -12.38 -10.86
N LEU A 174 -1.07 -12.07 -9.55
CA LEU A 174 0.13 -11.95 -8.73
C LEU A 174 0.85 -13.28 -8.49
N GLN A 175 0.14 -14.41 -8.60
CA GLN A 175 0.70 -15.75 -8.52
C GLN A 175 1.52 -16.16 -9.75
N HIS A 176 1.32 -15.50 -10.89
CA HIS A 176 2.08 -15.78 -12.10
C HIS A 176 3.59 -15.62 -11.85
N PRO A 177 4.46 -16.56 -12.24
CA PRO A 177 5.90 -16.54 -11.91
C PRO A 177 6.62 -15.24 -12.29
N GLU A 178 6.27 -14.68 -13.46
CA GLU A 178 6.85 -13.42 -13.96
C GLU A 178 6.26 -12.16 -13.30
N ALA A 179 5.20 -12.25 -12.48
CA ALA A 179 4.52 -11.07 -11.93
C ALA A 179 5.46 -10.25 -11.05
N ILE A 180 6.10 -10.87 -10.05
CA ILE A 180 7.05 -10.18 -9.15
C ILE A 180 8.21 -9.59 -9.95
N LYS A 181 8.74 -10.32 -10.93
CA LYS A 181 9.82 -9.83 -11.79
C LYS A 181 9.43 -8.58 -12.59
N ARG A 182 8.21 -8.54 -13.14
CA ARG A 182 7.68 -7.34 -13.82
C ARG A 182 7.49 -6.18 -12.85
N LEU A 183 6.99 -6.45 -11.64
CA LEU A 183 6.82 -5.45 -10.60
C LEU A 183 8.15 -4.86 -10.14
N SER A 184 9.19 -5.68 -9.96
CA SER A 184 10.54 -5.24 -9.56
C SER A 184 11.17 -4.24 -10.54
N ALA A 185 10.70 -4.16 -11.78
CA ALA A 185 11.16 -3.14 -12.73
C ALA A 185 10.57 -1.74 -12.45
N ARG A 186 9.68 -1.58 -11.47
CA ARG A 186 8.98 -0.33 -11.20
C ARG A 186 9.49 0.38 -9.95
N PRO A 187 9.83 1.68 -10.04
CA PRO A 187 10.27 2.46 -8.88
C PRO A 187 9.27 2.45 -7.71
N SER A 188 7.96 2.53 -7.98
CA SER A 188 6.95 2.51 -6.91
C SER A 188 6.90 1.17 -6.16
N PHE A 189 7.11 0.05 -6.84
CA PHE A 189 7.20 -1.25 -6.20
C PHE A 189 8.54 -1.44 -5.48
N GLN A 190 9.64 -0.94 -6.04
CA GLN A 190 10.94 -0.97 -5.36
C GLN A 190 10.89 -0.19 -4.04
N ALA A 191 10.27 1.00 -4.01
CA ALA A 191 10.08 1.76 -2.78
C ALA A 191 9.30 0.98 -1.70
N PHE A 192 8.32 0.16 -2.11
CA PHE A 192 7.61 -0.75 -1.20
C PHE A 192 8.55 -1.86 -0.69
N VAL A 193 9.31 -2.50 -1.57
CA VAL A 193 10.29 -3.54 -1.22
C VAL A 193 11.35 -3.00 -0.24
N ASP A 194 11.84 -1.79 -0.45
CA ASP A 194 12.85 -1.15 0.41
C ASP A 194 12.30 -0.91 1.82
N GLN A 195 11.07 -0.40 1.95
CA GLN A 195 10.42 -0.22 3.26
C GLN A 195 10.20 -1.57 3.98
N VAL A 196 9.84 -2.63 3.25
CA VAL A 196 9.64 -3.97 3.82
C VAL A 196 10.96 -4.61 4.23
N ASN A 197 12.03 -4.43 3.43
CA ASN A 197 13.34 -4.97 3.77
C ASN A 197 13.98 -4.28 4.99
N ALA A 198 13.58 -3.04 5.30
CA ALA A 198 14.00 -2.37 6.52
C ALA A 198 13.57 -3.11 7.80
N TRP A 199 12.58 -4.02 7.74
CA TRP A 199 12.18 -4.85 8.87
C TRP A 199 13.20 -5.93 9.26
N LYS A 200 14.16 -6.21 8.37
CA LYS A 200 15.21 -7.23 8.59
C LYS A 200 16.46 -6.64 9.27
N GLY A 201 16.52 -5.31 9.41
CA GLY A 201 17.66 -4.57 9.94
C GLY A 201 17.65 -4.46 11.46
#